data_AF-A0A950PJB2-F1
#
_entry.id   AF-A0A950PJB2-F1
#
_cell.length_a   1.000
_cell.length_b   1.000
_cell.length_c   1.000
_cell.angle_alpha   90.00
_cell.angle_beta   90.00
_cell.angle_gamma   90.00
#
_symmetry.space_group_name_H-M   'P 1'
#
loop_
_entity.id
_entity.type
_entity.pdbx_description
1 polymer ?
#
loop_
_entity_poly.entity_id
_entity_poly.type
_entity_poly.pdbx_seq_one_letter_code
_entity_poly.pdbx_strand_id
1 'polypeptide(L)'
;MTSGWARTALSHRICTGIPRRRLGKLIAELAQPWTARQESRLRERRGHDRQRAAGAGPDHELVFTDRVIATLVILRFQLPHAALALFYGVDRSTITRAVHEVRPLLAARGFAVPGSPDLRLRTLADVFAYAASQGVELRIDGTEVQVRRPRANKPGRRAFVSGKKKQNTKKTTVISDEKGRTLWTGAIRPGRMHDQTALKTDGICDLFERFPEVKAKVDAGYRGLAKQFPNQVEAPPLKPKKDAPPEDVVVWEAARKKQSSERIPVEHANAEHKQWRPLQRWIGRREYYDETHLAIAGLVSDRTAER
;
A
#
# COMPACT_ATOMS: atom_id res chain seq x y z
N MET A 1 -17.08 -27.91 -11.69
CA MET A 1 -17.28 -27.34 -10.34
C MET A 1 -18.16 -26.10 -10.50
N THR A 2 -19.28 -26.03 -9.79
CA THR A 2 -20.16 -24.85 -9.88
C THR A 2 -19.49 -23.65 -9.20
N SER A 3 -19.56 -22.47 -9.81
CA SER A 3 -18.99 -21.22 -9.29
C SER A 3 -19.41 -20.90 -7.84
N GLY A 4 -20.57 -21.43 -7.40
CA GLY A 4 -21.09 -21.28 -6.04
C GLY A 4 -20.21 -21.87 -4.93
N TRP A 5 -19.58 -23.03 -5.15
CA TRP A 5 -18.66 -23.60 -4.16
C TRP A 5 -17.41 -22.73 -4.00
N ALA A 6 -16.80 -22.35 -5.12
CA ALA A 6 -15.60 -21.52 -5.14
C ALA A 6 -15.84 -20.18 -4.46
N ARG A 7 -16.97 -19.52 -4.76
CA ARG A 7 -17.40 -18.29 -4.08
C ARG A 7 -17.47 -18.50 -2.58
N THR A 8 -18.15 -19.55 -2.13
CA THR A 8 -18.37 -19.82 -0.71
C THR A 8 -17.06 -20.04 0.04
N ALA A 9 -16.19 -20.92 -0.49
CA ALA A 9 -14.91 -21.23 0.12
C ALA A 9 -13.96 -20.02 0.11
N LEU A 10 -13.81 -19.36 -1.04
CA LEU A 10 -12.84 -18.27 -1.22
C LEU A 10 -13.28 -16.95 -0.58
N SER A 11 -14.56 -16.78 -0.24
CA SER A 11 -15.05 -15.62 0.52
C SER A 11 -14.60 -15.62 1.98
N HIS A 12 -14.07 -16.74 2.49
CA HIS A 12 -13.65 -16.84 3.87
C HIS A 12 -12.48 -15.88 4.18
N ARG A 13 -12.44 -15.34 5.41
CA ARG A 13 -11.44 -14.32 5.80
C ARG A 13 -10.00 -14.81 5.68
N ILE A 14 -9.77 -16.12 5.80
CA ILE A 14 -8.45 -16.72 5.61
C ILE A 14 -7.98 -16.51 4.17
N CYS A 15 -8.90 -16.58 3.21
CA CYS A 15 -8.61 -16.47 1.78
C CYS A 15 -8.49 -15.03 1.31
N THR A 16 -9.42 -14.16 1.71
CA THR A 16 -9.44 -12.75 1.28
C THR A 16 -8.60 -11.83 2.16
N GLY A 17 -8.30 -12.23 3.40
CA GLY A 17 -7.75 -11.35 4.43
C GLY A 17 -8.78 -10.39 5.04
N ILE A 18 -10.06 -10.48 4.66
CA ILE A 18 -11.11 -9.51 5.01
C ILE A 18 -12.29 -10.22 5.69
N PRO A 19 -12.83 -9.69 6.81
CA PRO A 19 -14.04 -10.23 7.43
C PRO A 19 -15.25 -10.17 6.48
N ARG A 20 -16.15 -11.16 6.54
CA ARG A 20 -17.31 -11.29 5.62
C ARG A 20 -18.16 -10.02 5.53
N ARG A 21 -18.45 -9.36 6.64
CA ARG A 21 -19.20 -8.09 6.67
C ARG A 21 -18.52 -6.99 5.85
N ARG A 22 -17.19 -6.88 5.96
CA ARG A 22 -16.39 -5.90 5.21
C ARG A 22 -16.24 -6.28 3.75
N LEU A 23 -16.14 -7.56 3.44
CA LEU A 23 -16.14 -8.05 2.06
C LEU A 23 -17.43 -7.61 1.33
N GLY A 24 -18.60 -7.75 1.98
CA GLY A 24 -19.86 -7.27 1.42
C GLY A 24 -19.88 -5.75 1.17
N LYS A 25 -19.44 -4.95 2.15
CA LYS A 25 -19.31 -3.49 1.99
C LYS A 25 -18.37 -3.10 0.86
N LEU A 26 -17.21 -3.75 0.79
CA LEU A 26 -16.21 -3.50 -0.26
C LEU A 26 -16.78 -3.85 -1.65
N ILE A 27 -17.50 -4.95 -1.79
CA ILE A 27 -18.14 -5.31 -3.07
C ILE A 27 -19.15 -4.24 -3.47
N ALA A 28 -20.00 -3.77 -2.53
CA ALA A 28 -20.96 -2.71 -2.81
C ALA A 28 -20.26 -1.39 -3.21
N GLU A 29 -19.23 -0.99 -2.47
CA GLU A 29 -18.42 0.22 -2.74
C GLU A 29 -17.80 0.19 -4.15
N LEU A 30 -17.30 -0.96 -4.59
CA LEU A 30 -16.62 -1.10 -5.87
C LEU A 30 -17.56 -1.27 -7.08
N ALA A 31 -18.84 -1.55 -6.87
CA ALA A 31 -19.78 -1.90 -7.94
C ALA A 31 -20.01 -0.75 -8.93
N GLN A 32 -20.28 0.45 -8.43
CA GLN A 32 -20.53 1.61 -9.30
C GLN A 32 -19.25 2.07 -10.03
N PRO A 33 -18.07 2.22 -9.37
CA PRO A 33 -16.82 2.53 -10.08
C PRO A 33 -16.43 1.49 -11.12
N TRP A 34 -16.67 0.19 -10.84
CA TRP A 34 -16.44 -0.86 -11.82
C TRP A 34 -17.36 -0.72 -13.03
N THR A 35 -18.65 -0.53 -12.82
CA THR A 35 -19.64 -0.38 -13.90
C THR A 35 -19.32 0.83 -14.79
N ALA A 36 -18.98 1.97 -14.19
CA ALA A 36 -18.58 3.17 -14.93
C ALA A 36 -17.32 2.93 -15.78
N ARG A 37 -16.30 2.26 -15.21
CA ARG A 37 -15.06 1.94 -15.94
C ARG A 37 -15.28 0.91 -17.04
N GLN A 38 -16.18 -0.06 -16.82
CA GLN A 38 -16.57 -1.02 -17.85
C GLN A 38 -17.22 -0.31 -19.04
N GLU A 39 -18.16 0.59 -18.77
CA GLU A 39 -18.85 1.32 -19.84
C GLU A 39 -17.89 2.24 -20.60
N SER A 40 -16.99 2.96 -19.92
CA SER A 40 -15.95 3.77 -20.59
C SER A 40 -15.09 2.91 -21.53
N ARG A 41 -14.61 1.76 -21.06
CA ARG A 41 -13.79 0.84 -21.86
C ARG A 41 -14.55 0.25 -23.05
N LEU A 42 -15.85 0.02 -22.90
CA LEU A 42 -16.68 -0.47 -24.00
C LEU A 42 -17.00 0.64 -24.99
N ARG A 43 -17.25 1.87 -24.53
CA ARG A 43 -17.46 3.06 -25.37
C ARG A 43 -16.22 3.34 -26.22
N GLU A 44 -15.03 3.37 -25.61
CA GLU A 44 -13.75 3.54 -26.33
C GLU A 44 -13.56 2.47 -27.42
N ARG A 45 -13.88 1.21 -27.13
CA ARG A 45 -13.76 0.13 -28.12
C ARG A 45 -14.80 0.19 -29.23
N ARG A 46 -16.01 0.67 -28.94
CA ARG A 46 -17.08 0.83 -29.94
C ARG A 46 -16.90 2.11 -30.77
N GLY A 47 -16.27 3.14 -30.22
CA GLY A 47 -16.16 4.47 -30.84
C GLY A 47 -17.44 5.31 -30.75
N HIS A 48 -18.50 4.81 -30.11
CA HIS A 48 -19.78 5.51 -29.97
C HIS A 48 -20.55 5.07 -28.72
N ASP A 49 -21.61 5.83 -28.40
CA ASP A 49 -22.50 5.55 -27.27
C ASP A 49 -23.32 4.28 -27.49
N ARG A 50 -23.69 3.66 -26.37
CA ARG A 50 -24.37 2.37 -26.38
C ARG A 50 -25.76 2.48 -27.03
N GLN A 51 -26.06 1.59 -27.98
CA GLN A 51 -27.35 1.56 -28.68
C GLN A 51 -28.37 0.55 -28.11
N ARG A 52 -27.92 -0.51 -27.44
CA ARG A 52 -28.79 -1.57 -26.85
C ARG A 52 -28.83 -1.46 -25.32
N ALA A 53 -29.88 -1.94 -24.66
CA ALA A 53 -29.99 -1.94 -23.19
C ALA A 53 -28.84 -2.70 -22.49
N ALA A 54 -28.59 -2.38 -21.21
CA ALA A 54 -27.68 -3.09 -20.29
C ALA A 54 -27.87 -4.61 -20.32
N GLY A 55 -26.79 -5.39 -20.50
CA GLY A 55 -26.85 -6.86 -20.43
C GLY A 55 -27.07 -7.61 -21.75
N ALA A 56 -27.28 -6.93 -22.89
CA ALA A 56 -27.48 -7.58 -24.20
C ALA A 56 -26.20 -8.17 -24.86
N GLY A 57 -25.16 -8.45 -24.08
CA GLY A 57 -23.90 -9.08 -24.53
C GLY A 57 -23.74 -10.48 -23.91
N PRO A 58 -22.70 -11.24 -24.28
CA PRO A 58 -22.45 -12.56 -23.71
C PRO A 58 -22.38 -12.51 -22.19
N ASP A 59 -22.96 -13.52 -21.52
CA ASP A 59 -22.91 -13.63 -20.08
C ASP A 59 -21.46 -13.61 -19.59
N HIS A 60 -21.21 -12.86 -18.51
CA HIS A 60 -19.89 -12.87 -17.92
C HIS A 60 -19.66 -14.22 -17.25
N GLU A 61 -18.69 -15.00 -17.73
CA GLU A 61 -18.23 -16.26 -17.09
C GLU A 61 -17.93 -16.10 -15.60
N LEU A 62 -17.60 -14.88 -15.16
CA LEU A 62 -17.36 -14.53 -13.77
C LEU A 62 -18.09 -13.23 -13.42
N VAL A 63 -19.07 -13.32 -12.52
CA VAL A 63 -19.83 -12.16 -12.02
C VAL A 63 -18.94 -11.25 -11.16
N PHE A 64 -19.35 -9.99 -10.99
CA PHE A 64 -18.53 -8.97 -10.32
C PHE A 64 -18.05 -9.38 -8.91
N THR A 65 -18.95 -9.94 -8.09
CA THR A 65 -18.60 -10.47 -6.76
C THR A 65 -17.42 -11.44 -6.81
N ASP A 66 -17.44 -12.39 -7.75
CA ASP A 66 -16.39 -13.39 -7.89
C ASP A 66 -15.09 -12.80 -8.43
N ARG A 67 -15.17 -11.75 -9.27
CA ARG A 67 -13.99 -10.98 -9.71
C ARG A 67 -13.30 -10.32 -8.52
N VAL A 68 -14.06 -9.73 -7.60
CA VAL A 68 -13.53 -9.13 -6.38
C VAL A 68 -12.88 -10.19 -5.50
N ILE A 69 -13.59 -11.28 -5.19
CA ILE A 69 -13.07 -12.38 -4.37
C ILE A 69 -11.78 -12.96 -4.97
N ALA A 70 -11.79 -13.31 -6.26
CA ALA A 70 -10.62 -13.85 -6.93
C ALA A 70 -9.41 -12.90 -6.86
N THR A 71 -9.66 -11.60 -7.06
CA THR A 71 -8.60 -10.58 -6.96
C THR A 71 -8.04 -10.50 -5.55
N LEU A 72 -8.88 -10.49 -4.51
CA LEU A 72 -8.45 -10.45 -3.12
C LEU A 72 -7.60 -11.66 -2.74
N VAL A 73 -7.97 -12.86 -3.19
CA VAL A 73 -7.20 -14.09 -2.93
C VAL A 73 -5.82 -14.03 -3.62
N ILE A 74 -5.75 -13.49 -4.85
CA ILE A 74 -4.48 -13.25 -5.53
C ILE A 74 -3.63 -12.22 -4.78
N LEU A 75 -4.23 -11.13 -4.30
CA LEU A 75 -3.53 -10.14 -3.49
C LEU A 75 -3.05 -10.74 -2.16
N ARG A 76 -3.83 -11.64 -1.55
CA ARG A 76 -3.47 -12.26 -0.27
C ARG A 76 -2.26 -13.20 -0.37
N PHE A 77 -2.22 -14.02 -1.42
CA PHE A 77 -1.32 -15.16 -1.51
C PHE A 77 -0.38 -15.18 -2.72
N GLN A 78 -0.60 -14.32 -3.73
CA GLN A 78 0.03 -14.43 -5.05
C GLN A 78 -0.20 -15.78 -5.72
N LEU A 79 -1.40 -16.36 -5.58
CA LEU A 79 -1.74 -17.58 -6.29
C LEU A 79 -1.63 -17.36 -7.82
N PRO A 80 -1.14 -18.37 -8.56
CA PRO A 80 -1.22 -18.34 -10.01
C PRO A 80 -2.67 -18.17 -10.46
N HIS A 81 -2.92 -17.31 -11.46
CA HIS A 81 -4.28 -17.09 -11.99
C HIS A 81 -4.92 -18.39 -12.49
N ALA A 82 -4.12 -19.35 -12.95
CA ALA A 82 -4.58 -20.67 -13.36
C ALA A 82 -5.19 -21.48 -12.21
N ALA A 83 -4.67 -21.34 -10.98
CA ALA A 83 -5.22 -22.05 -9.82
C ALA A 83 -6.65 -21.58 -9.51
N LEU A 84 -6.90 -20.27 -9.54
CA LEU A 84 -8.26 -19.74 -9.36
C LEU A 84 -9.18 -20.07 -10.54
N ALA A 85 -8.65 -20.12 -11.75
CA ALA A 85 -9.40 -20.56 -12.93
C ALA A 85 -9.93 -21.99 -12.76
N LEU A 86 -9.11 -22.90 -12.21
CA LEU A 86 -9.56 -24.26 -11.87
C LEU A 86 -10.68 -24.26 -10.82
N PHE A 87 -10.58 -23.44 -9.77
CA PHE A 87 -11.63 -23.37 -8.75
C PHE A 87 -12.95 -22.83 -9.31
N TYR A 88 -12.89 -21.79 -10.14
CA TYR A 88 -14.09 -21.18 -10.72
C TYR A 88 -14.61 -21.90 -11.98
N GLY A 89 -13.85 -22.82 -12.56
CA GLY A 89 -14.22 -23.50 -13.81
C GLY A 89 -14.23 -22.56 -15.02
N VAL A 90 -13.34 -21.57 -15.06
CA VAL A 90 -13.24 -20.56 -16.13
C VAL A 90 -11.84 -20.52 -16.72
N ASP A 91 -11.65 -19.78 -17.81
CA ASP A 91 -10.32 -19.58 -18.37
C ASP A 91 -9.37 -18.75 -17.48
N ARG A 92 -8.07 -19.04 -17.57
CA ARG A 92 -7.01 -18.21 -16.95
C ARG A 92 -7.10 -16.74 -17.37
N SER A 93 -7.51 -16.49 -18.61
CA SER A 93 -7.68 -15.14 -19.16
C SER A 93 -8.82 -14.39 -18.45
N THR A 94 -9.89 -15.07 -18.05
CA THR A 94 -11.03 -14.53 -17.29
C THR A 94 -10.58 -14.04 -15.91
N ILE A 95 -9.80 -14.84 -15.16
CA ILE A 95 -9.21 -14.41 -13.88
C ILE A 95 -8.24 -13.25 -14.08
N THR A 96 -7.40 -13.30 -15.12
CA THR A 96 -6.47 -12.22 -15.43
C THR A 96 -7.22 -10.91 -15.68
N ARG A 97 -8.27 -10.94 -16.50
CA ARG A 97 -9.14 -9.80 -16.76
C ARG A 97 -9.77 -9.26 -15.48
N ALA A 98 -10.27 -10.14 -14.60
CA ALA A 98 -10.84 -9.75 -13.31
C ALA A 98 -9.86 -8.95 -12.45
N VAL A 99 -8.62 -9.44 -12.31
CA VAL A 99 -7.56 -8.74 -11.54
C VAL A 99 -7.24 -7.37 -12.14
N HIS A 100 -7.15 -7.28 -13.47
CA HIS A 100 -6.88 -6.02 -14.17
C HIS A 100 -8.03 -5.00 -14.05
N GLU A 101 -9.26 -5.46 -13.80
CA GLU A 101 -10.41 -4.59 -13.61
C GLU A 101 -10.57 -4.14 -12.16
N VAL A 102 -10.32 -5.02 -11.19
CA VAL A 102 -10.58 -4.75 -9.76
C VAL A 102 -9.39 -4.08 -9.07
N ARG A 103 -8.15 -4.48 -9.37
CA ARG A 103 -6.96 -3.96 -8.69
C ARG A 103 -6.81 -2.43 -8.78
N PRO A 104 -7.05 -1.77 -9.94
CA PRO A 104 -7.00 -0.31 -10.02
C PRO A 104 -8.06 0.36 -9.14
N LEU A 105 -9.25 -0.24 -9.01
CA LEU A 105 -10.31 0.30 -8.16
C LEU A 105 -9.90 0.25 -6.70
N LEU A 106 -9.34 -0.88 -6.24
CA LEU A 106 -8.79 -1.03 -4.89
C LEU A 106 -7.67 -0.01 -4.60
N ALA A 107 -6.75 0.17 -5.55
CA ALA A 107 -5.63 1.10 -5.41
C ALA A 107 -6.08 2.57 -5.31
N ALA A 108 -7.17 2.94 -5.97
CA ALA A 108 -7.69 4.32 -5.99
C ALA A 108 -8.49 4.70 -4.73
N ARG A 109 -8.82 3.73 -3.85
CA ARG A 109 -9.65 3.99 -2.66
C ARG A 109 -8.99 4.92 -1.66
N GLY A 110 -7.67 4.93 -1.58
CA GLY A 110 -6.93 5.60 -0.49
C GLY A 110 -7.03 4.84 0.83
N PHE A 111 -6.72 5.52 1.92
CA PHE A 111 -6.51 4.96 3.26
C PHE A 111 -7.63 5.41 4.21
N ALA A 112 -8.13 4.50 5.02
CA ALA A 112 -9.21 4.77 5.96
C ALA A 112 -8.72 5.61 7.14
N VAL A 113 -9.56 6.54 7.60
CA VAL A 113 -9.30 7.34 8.79
C VAL A 113 -9.93 6.67 10.01
N PRO A 114 -9.18 6.45 11.11
CA PRO A 114 -9.75 5.90 12.34
C PRO A 114 -10.90 6.75 12.88
N GLY A 115 -12.03 6.12 13.19
CA GLY A 115 -13.23 6.82 13.70
C GLY A 115 -14.03 7.62 12.65
N SER A 116 -13.58 7.69 11.39
CA SER A 116 -14.26 8.42 10.32
C SER A 116 -14.45 7.53 9.09
N PRO A 117 -15.50 6.69 9.04
CA PRO A 117 -15.66 5.64 8.03
C PRO A 117 -15.78 6.18 6.58
N ASP A 118 -16.28 7.41 6.41
CA ASP A 118 -16.52 8.02 5.10
C ASP A 118 -15.32 8.86 4.61
N LEU A 119 -14.35 9.14 5.49
CA LEU A 119 -13.16 9.91 5.15
C LEU A 119 -12.02 8.98 4.72
N ARG A 120 -11.44 9.27 3.55
CA ARG A 120 -10.26 8.54 3.04
C ARG A 120 -9.16 9.49 2.61
N LEU A 121 -7.95 9.24 3.11
CA LEU A 121 -6.74 9.96 2.74
C LEU A 121 -6.20 9.37 1.43
N ARG A 122 -6.05 10.18 0.39
CA ARG A 122 -5.59 9.74 -0.94
C ARG A 122 -4.24 10.31 -1.30
N THR A 123 -3.93 11.50 -0.79
CA THR A 123 -2.68 12.21 -1.05
C THR A 123 -1.87 12.39 0.23
N LEU A 124 -0.57 12.69 0.07
CA LEU A 124 0.27 13.06 1.21
C LEU A 124 -0.24 14.36 1.86
N ALA A 125 -0.79 15.29 1.07
CA ALA A 125 -1.40 16.52 1.61
C ALA A 125 -2.61 16.23 2.49
N ASP A 126 -3.45 15.24 2.14
CA ASP A 126 -4.59 14.83 2.98
C ASP A 126 -4.11 14.34 4.34
N VAL A 127 -3.00 13.61 4.39
CA VAL A 127 -2.40 13.11 5.65
C VAL A 127 -1.95 14.25 6.54
N PHE A 128 -1.28 15.25 5.96
CA PHE A 128 -0.83 16.41 6.72
C PHE A 128 -2.01 17.26 7.22
N ALA A 129 -3.01 17.51 6.37
CA ALA A 129 -4.22 18.21 6.77
C ALA A 129 -4.98 17.47 7.89
N TYR A 130 -5.09 16.14 7.78
CA TYR A 130 -5.67 15.29 8.83
C TYR A 130 -4.86 15.39 10.13
N ALA A 131 -3.54 15.22 10.06
CA ALA A 131 -2.66 15.26 11.22
C ALA A 131 -2.71 16.60 11.96
N ALA A 132 -2.70 17.70 11.20
CA ALA A 132 -2.92 19.05 11.70
C ALA A 132 -4.25 19.18 12.45
N SER A 133 -5.35 18.77 11.81
CA SER A 133 -6.70 18.94 12.37
C SER A 133 -6.97 18.08 13.60
N GLN A 134 -6.35 16.90 13.69
CA GLN A 134 -6.61 15.91 14.74
C GLN A 134 -5.47 15.82 15.77
N GLY A 135 -4.41 16.61 15.63
CA GLY A 135 -3.23 16.56 16.51
C GLY A 135 -2.51 15.22 16.48
N VAL A 136 -2.49 14.53 15.33
CA VAL A 136 -1.84 13.22 15.19
C VAL A 136 -0.36 13.39 14.90
N GLU A 137 0.49 12.77 15.70
CA GLU A 137 1.92 12.71 15.45
C GLU A 137 2.24 11.57 14.47
N LEU A 138 2.85 11.92 13.34
CA LEU A 138 3.14 10.97 12.28
C LEU A 138 4.34 10.07 12.64
N ARG A 139 4.30 8.82 12.19
CA ARG A 139 5.44 7.90 12.18
C ARG A 139 5.77 7.56 10.74
N ILE A 140 6.97 7.92 10.28
CA ILE A 140 7.39 7.75 8.89
C ILE A 140 8.52 6.72 8.83
N ASP A 141 8.31 5.67 8.06
CA ASP A 141 9.30 4.62 7.86
C ASP A 141 9.35 4.15 6.40
N GLY A 142 10.51 3.62 6.01
CA GLY A 142 10.71 3.02 4.69
C GLY A 142 10.56 1.50 4.74
N THR A 143 9.77 0.92 3.84
CA THR A 143 9.74 -0.52 3.59
C THR A 143 10.25 -0.84 2.20
N GLU A 144 10.76 -2.06 2.04
CA GLU A 144 11.40 -2.51 0.81
C GLU A 144 10.90 -3.90 0.43
N VAL A 145 10.58 -4.08 -0.85
CA VAL A 145 10.08 -5.35 -1.40
C VAL A 145 10.92 -5.77 -2.58
N GLN A 146 11.35 -7.02 -2.56
CA GLN A 146 12.04 -7.63 -3.69
C GLN A 146 11.09 -7.69 -4.89
N VAL A 147 11.54 -7.18 -6.03
CA VAL A 147 10.83 -7.20 -7.31
C VAL A 147 11.66 -7.92 -8.37
N ARG A 148 11.00 -8.35 -9.44
CA ARG A 148 11.67 -9.03 -10.55
C ARG A 148 12.79 -8.17 -11.15
N ARG A 149 13.96 -8.76 -11.33
CA ARG A 149 15.11 -8.12 -11.99
C ARG A 149 14.78 -7.86 -13.46
N PRO A 150 15.14 -6.68 -14.02
CA PRO A 150 15.06 -6.44 -15.45
C PRO A 150 15.82 -7.51 -16.25
N ARG A 151 15.32 -7.84 -17.44
CA ARG A 151 16.07 -8.66 -18.41
C ARG A 151 17.45 -8.05 -18.65
N ALA A 152 18.43 -8.89 -18.98
CA ALA A 152 19.76 -8.43 -19.32
C ALA A 152 19.70 -7.37 -20.44
N ASN A 153 20.66 -6.44 -20.43
CA ASN A 153 20.85 -5.41 -21.46
C ASN A 153 19.69 -4.42 -21.65
N LYS A 154 18.76 -4.33 -20.68
CA LYS A 154 17.77 -3.24 -20.63
C LYS A 154 18.28 -2.06 -19.78
N PRO A 155 18.09 -0.80 -20.24
CA PRO A 155 18.36 0.39 -19.43
C PRO A 155 17.67 0.33 -18.06
N GLY A 156 18.28 0.98 -17.05
CA GLY A 156 17.72 1.04 -15.71
C GLY A 156 17.87 -0.24 -14.87
N ARG A 157 18.64 -1.25 -15.31
CA ARG A 157 18.87 -2.50 -14.56
C ARG A 157 19.45 -2.27 -13.15
N ARG A 158 20.35 -1.30 -13.01
CA ARG A 158 20.99 -0.92 -11.73
C ARG A 158 20.10 -0.03 -10.86
N ALA A 159 19.09 0.64 -11.41
CA ALA A 159 18.23 1.56 -10.65
C ALA A 159 17.45 0.86 -9.53
N PHE A 160 17.20 -0.44 -9.68
CA PHE A 160 16.45 -1.23 -8.70
C PHE A 160 17.36 -1.96 -7.70
N VAL A 161 18.68 -1.91 -7.87
CA VAL A 161 19.60 -2.60 -6.97
C VAL A 161 19.77 -1.76 -5.72
N SER A 162 19.19 -2.24 -4.63
CA SER A 162 19.34 -1.64 -3.31
C SER A 162 20.70 -1.94 -2.72
N GLY A 163 21.40 -0.90 -2.28
CA GLY A 163 22.65 -1.07 -1.54
C GLY A 163 22.46 -1.79 -0.21
N LYS A 164 21.33 -1.54 0.48
CA LYS A 164 21.01 -2.11 1.80
C LYS A 164 20.70 -3.61 1.71
N LYS A 165 19.85 -4.01 0.75
CA LYS A 165 19.43 -5.42 0.59
C LYS A 165 20.30 -6.22 -0.38
N LYS A 166 21.16 -5.55 -1.15
CA LYS A 166 21.96 -6.15 -2.25
C LYS A 166 21.10 -6.93 -3.25
N GLN A 167 19.86 -6.49 -3.46
CA GLN A 167 18.84 -7.14 -4.30
C GLN A 167 18.07 -6.13 -5.15
N ASN A 168 17.32 -6.62 -6.13
CA ASN A 168 16.39 -5.83 -6.94
C ASN A 168 15.10 -5.58 -6.16
N THR A 169 14.82 -4.32 -5.84
CA THR A 169 13.71 -3.95 -4.97
C THR A 169 13.00 -2.69 -5.44
N LYS A 170 11.79 -2.50 -4.93
CA LYS A 170 11.12 -1.21 -4.85
C LYS A 170 10.99 -0.83 -3.38
N LYS A 171 11.20 0.45 -3.10
CA LYS A 171 11.07 1.07 -1.79
C LYS A 171 9.76 1.84 -1.74
N THR A 172 9.14 1.86 -0.58
CA THR A 172 7.86 2.52 -0.35
C THR A 172 7.91 3.14 1.04
N THR A 173 7.44 4.38 1.17
CA THR A 173 7.25 5.00 2.47
C THR A 173 5.90 4.61 3.03
N VAL A 174 5.87 4.34 4.33
CA VAL A 174 4.67 4.09 5.12
C VAL A 174 4.58 5.18 6.18
N ILE A 175 3.39 5.77 6.29
CA ILE A 175 3.04 6.74 7.34
C ILE A 175 1.93 6.13 8.19
N SER A 176 2.17 6.07 9.49
CA SER A 176 1.17 5.67 10.48
C SER A 176 1.00 6.73 11.56
N ASP A 177 -0.04 6.57 12.38
CA ASP A 177 -0.17 7.30 13.64
C ASP A 177 0.62 6.61 14.78
N GLU A 178 0.48 7.12 16.00
CA GLU A 178 1.15 6.60 17.20
C GLU A 178 0.64 5.22 17.63
N LYS A 179 -0.52 4.79 17.13
CA LYS A 179 -1.09 3.45 17.37
C LYS A 179 -0.72 2.45 16.27
N GLY A 180 0.02 2.88 15.25
CA GLY A 180 0.46 2.02 14.15
C GLY A 180 -0.64 1.77 13.11
N ARG A 181 -1.67 2.63 13.07
CA ARG A 181 -2.73 2.56 12.06
C ARG A 181 -2.22 3.25 10.80
N THR A 182 -2.35 2.57 9.65
CA THR A 182 -1.75 3.05 8.40
C THR A 182 -2.58 4.20 7.84
N LEU A 183 -1.98 5.39 7.77
CA LEU A 183 -2.58 6.60 7.23
C LEU A 183 -2.25 6.79 5.75
N TRP A 184 -1.07 6.34 5.30
CA TRP A 184 -0.66 6.44 3.90
C TRP A 184 0.51 5.52 3.56
N THR A 185 0.54 5.07 2.31
CA THR A 185 1.74 4.50 1.69
C THR A 185 1.94 5.08 0.29
N GLY A 186 3.20 5.32 -0.07
CA GLY A 186 3.53 5.93 -1.35
C GLY A 186 5.03 6.22 -1.49
N ALA A 187 5.39 7.25 -2.26
CA ALA A 187 6.79 7.48 -2.65
C ALA A 187 7.46 6.21 -3.18
N ILE A 188 6.73 5.45 -4.01
CA ILE A 188 7.20 4.16 -4.50
C ILE A 188 8.28 4.39 -5.55
N ARG A 189 9.52 3.98 -5.24
CA ARG A 189 10.70 4.27 -6.04
C ARG A 189 11.62 3.06 -6.19
N PRO A 190 12.47 3.02 -7.24
CA PRO A 190 13.46 1.97 -7.42
C PRO A 190 14.41 1.84 -6.22
N GLY A 191 14.81 0.60 -5.89
CA GLY A 191 15.61 0.27 -4.70
C GLY A 191 16.92 1.03 -4.50
N ARG A 192 17.52 1.58 -5.56
CA ARG A 192 18.75 2.38 -5.47
C ARG A 192 18.49 3.78 -4.90
N MET A 193 17.28 4.31 -5.07
CA MET A 193 16.93 5.64 -4.56
C MET A 193 16.93 5.64 -3.03
N HIS A 194 17.50 6.69 -2.44
CA HIS A 194 17.48 6.88 -1.00
C HIS A 194 16.07 7.27 -0.52
N ASP A 195 15.65 6.76 0.64
CA ASP A 195 14.26 6.90 1.09
C ASP A 195 13.88 8.36 1.32
N GLN A 196 14.80 9.14 1.89
CA GLN A 196 14.63 10.59 2.04
C GLN A 196 14.45 11.32 0.70
N THR A 197 15.17 10.92 -0.36
CA THR A 197 15.04 11.55 -1.69
C THR A 197 13.68 11.26 -2.30
N ALA A 198 13.15 10.05 -2.10
CA ALA A 198 11.82 9.67 -2.57
C ALA A 198 10.74 10.57 -1.95
N LEU A 199 10.75 10.75 -0.62
CA LEU A 199 9.80 11.63 0.07
C LEU A 199 9.94 13.11 -0.31
N LYS A 200 11.17 13.60 -0.47
CA LYS A 200 11.41 14.98 -0.93
C LYS A 200 10.82 15.23 -2.31
N THR A 201 10.96 14.25 -3.22
CA THR A 201 10.38 14.33 -4.58
C THR A 201 8.85 14.38 -4.55
N ASP A 202 8.23 13.77 -3.54
CA ASP A 202 6.78 13.74 -3.36
C ASP A 202 6.26 14.98 -2.57
N GLY A 203 7.09 16.01 -2.37
CA GLY A 203 6.68 17.30 -1.82
C GLY A 203 6.54 17.34 -0.30
N ILE A 204 7.16 16.40 0.44
CA ILE A 204 7.01 16.37 1.90
C ILE A 204 7.54 17.64 2.59
N CYS A 205 8.56 18.28 2.03
CA CYS A 205 9.15 19.50 2.59
C CYS A 205 8.12 20.65 2.58
N ASP A 206 7.51 20.90 1.42
CA ASP A 206 6.49 21.93 1.23
C ASP A 206 5.30 21.71 2.19
N LEU A 207 4.96 20.45 2.49
CA LEU A 207 3.92 20.12 3.44
C LEU A 207 4.30 20.41 4.89
N PHE A 208 5.54 20.15 5.31
CA PHE A 208 5.99 20.57 6.65
C PHE A 208 6.01 22.10 6.78
N GLU A 209 6.38 22.83 5.73
CA GLU A 209 6.31 24.30 5.72
C GLU A 209 4.87 24.80 5.82
N ARG A 210 3.94 24.16 5.11
CA ARG A 210 2.52 24.53 5.11
C ARG A 210 1.79 24.20 6.42
N PHE A 211 2.22 23.16 7.14
CA PHE A 211 1.57 22.67 8.36
C PHE A 211 2.55 22.67 9.55
N PRO A 212 2.91 23.85 10.11
CA PRO A 212 3.91 24.02 11.18
C PRO A 212 3.62 23.23 12.47
N GLU A 213 2.36 22.91 12.72
CA GLU A 213 1.86 22.16 13.86
C GLU A 213 2.11 20.65 13.75
N VAL A 214 2.24 20.12 12.53
CA VAL A 214 2.41 18.67 12.31
C VAL A 214 3.76 18.22 12.83
N LYS A 215 3.73 17.19 13.69
CA LYS A 215 4.91 16.53 14.24
C LYS A 215 5.09 15.15 13.62
N ALA A 216 6.34 14.72 13.46
CA ALA A 216 6.68 13.41 12.91
C ALA A 216 7.91 12.80 13.57
N LYS A 217 7.90 11.47 13.74
CA LYS A 217 9.08 10.68 14.12
C LYS A 217 9.51 9.80 12.96
N VAL A 218 10.81 9.77 12.73
CA VAL A 218 11.40 9.12 11.55
C VAL A 218 12.54 8.18 11.92
N ASP A 219 12.94 7.31 10.99
CA ASP A 219 14.15 6.50 11.13
C ASP A 219 15.44 7.30 10.87
N ALA A 220 16.60 6.68 11.13
CA ALA A 220 17.89 7.33 10.88
C ALA A 220 18.15 7.63 9.39
N GLY A 221 17.49 6.93 8.48
CA GLY A 221 17.54 7.16 7.03
C GLY A 221 16.85 8.46 6.60
N TYR A 222 15.98 9.03 7.41
CA TYR A 222 15.37 10.35 7.16
C TYR A 222 16.01 11.48 7.98
N ARG A 223 17.22 11.29 8.53
CA ARG A 223 17.88 12.29 9.38
C ARG A 223 18.03 13.66 8.71
N GLY A 224 18.21 13.73 7.40
CA GLY A 224 18.28 15.02 6.71
C GLY A 224 16.95 15.78 6.67
N LEU A 225 15.81 15.09 6.86
CA LEU A 225 14.50 15.72 7.06
C LEU A 225 14.41 16.33 8.46
N ALA A 226 14.83 15.59 9.50
CA ALA A 226 14.90 16.08 10.87
C ALA A 226 15.81 17.31 11.03
N LYS A 227 16.94 17.35 10.30
CA LYS A 227 17.81 18.53 10.28
C LYS A 227 17.15 19.76 9.66
N GLN A 228 16.29 19.56 8.65
CA GLN A 228 15.63 20.65 7.93
C GLN A 228 14.43 21.19 8.72
N PHE A 229 13.72 20.31 9.43
CA PHE A 229 12.54 20.66 10.23
C PHE A 229 12.71 20.26 11.70
N PRO A 230 13.69 20.83 12.44
CA PRO A 230 14.05 20.38 13.79
C PRO A 230 12.91 20.55 14.81
N ASN A 231 11.99 21.48 14.56
CA ASN A 231 10.84 21.71 15.43
C ASN A 231 9.66 20.78 15.13
N GLN A 232 9.67 20.04 14.02
CA GLN A 232 8.57 19.18 13.59
C GLN A 232 8.96 17.71 13.48
N VAL A 233 10.23 17.42 13.16
CA VAL A 233 10.67 16.08 12.78
C VAL A 233 11.78 15.59 13.69
N GLU A 234 11.53 14.50 14.41
CA GLU A 234 12.49 13.87 15.32
C GLU A 234 13.09 12.59 14.71
N ALA A 235 14.42 12.51 14.66
CA ALA A 235 15.17 11.33 14.25
C ALA A 235 15.97 10.76 15.43
N PRO A 236 16.42 9.49 15.38
CA PRO A 236 17.19 8.90 16.48
C PRO A 236 18.48 9.68 16.75
N PRO A 237 18.90 9.82 18.03
CA PRO A 237 20.07 10.58 18.39
C PRO A 237 21.33 10.03 17.71
N LEU A 238 22.28 10.93 17.42
CA LEU A 238 23.56 10.56 16.84
C LEU A 238 24.31 9.65 17.82
N LYS A 239 24.92 8.58 17.28
CA LYS A 239 25.77 7.73 18.10
C LYS A 239 26.97 8.57 18.59
N PRO A 240 27.30 8.56 19.89
CA PRO A 240 28.48 9.23 20.41
C PRO A 240 29.74 8.73 19.71
N LYS A 241 30.80 9.55 19.72
CA LYS A 241 32.11 9.13 19.23
C LYS A 241 32.67 8.02 20.15
N LYS A 242 33.69 7.30 19.68
CA LYS A 242 34.28 6.16 20.42
C LYS A 242 34.92 6.57 21.76
N ASP A 243 35.34 7.82 21.84
CA ASP A 243 36.01 8.50 22.95
C ASP A 243 35.06 9.32 23.83
N ALA A 244 33.74 9.19 23.62
CA ALA A 244 32.76 9.91 24.43
C ALA A 244 32.79 9.45 25.89
N PRO A 245 32.58 10.36 26.85
CA PRO A 245 32.39 10.03 28.26
C PRO A 245 31.34 8.93 28.47
N PRO A 246 31.52 8.01 29.44
CA PRO A 246 30.53 6.96 29.72
C PRO A 246 29.14 7.50 30.03
N GLU A 247 29.06 8.67 30.69
CA GLU A 247 27.80 9.37 30.97
C GLU A 247 27.03 9.75 29.70
N ASP A 248 27.71 10.26 28.68
CA ASP A 248 27.10 10.61 27.38
C ASP A 248 26.58 9.36 26.66
N VAL A 249 27.28 8.23 26.80
CA VAL A 249 26.84 6.95 26.25
C VAL A 249 25.55 6.48 26.93
N VAL A 250 25.47 6.57 28.26
CA VAL A 250 24.26 6.19 29.02
C VAL A 250 23.07 7.07 28.65
N VAL A 251 23.27 8.40 28.57
CA VAL A 251 22.24 9.35 28.15
C VAL A 251 21.77 9.04 26.72
N TRP A 252 22.70 8.76 25.80
CA TRP A 252 22.38 8.37 24.44
C TRP A 252 21.62 7.04 24.37
N GLU A 253 21.98 6.03 25.15
CA GLU A 253 21.30 4.74 25.19
C GLU A 253 19.85 4.89 25.68
N ALA A 254 19.64 5.68 26.73
CA ALA A 254 18.30 5.98 27.25
C ALA A 254 17.44 6.71 26.19
N ALA A 255 17.98 7.77 25.57
CA ALA A 255 17.29 8.52 24.52
C ALA A 255 16.99 7.65 23.29
N ARG A 256 17.95 6.81 22.87
CA ARG A 256 17.77 5.87 21.75
C ARG A 256 16.74 4.81 22.06
N LYS A 257 16.70 4.28 23.29
CA LYS A 257 15.70 3.30 23.73
C LYS A 257 14.29 3.90 23.71
N LYS A 258 14.13 5.13 24.22
CA LYS A 258 12.86 5.87 24.16
C LYS A 258 12.41 6.04 22.70
N GLN A 259 13.27 6.60 21.86
CA GLN A 259 12.93 6.82 20.45
C GLN A 259 12.60 5.52 19.70
N SER A 260 13.35 4.45 19.97
CA SER A 260 13.08 3.13 19.37
C SER A 260 11.72 2.60 19.79
N SER A 261 11.32 2.77 21.06
CA SER A 261 10.00 2.35 21.54
C SER A 261 8.85 3.12 20.88
N GLU A 262 9.03 4.41 20.63
CA GLU A 262 8.04 5.26 19.96
C GLU A 262 7.90 4.98 18.46
N ARG A 263 8.88 4.28 17.85
CA ARG A 263 8.84 3.80 16.46
C ARG A 263 8.21 2.42 16.30
N ILE A 264 8.06 1.63 17.36
CA ILE A 264 7.42 0.31 17.30
C ILE A 264 6.06 0.32 16.56
N PRO A 265 5.19 1.35 16.71
CA PRO A 265 3.92 1.39 16.00
C PRO A 265 4.03 1.35 14.47
N VAL A 266 4.99 2.05 13.86
CA VAL A 266 5.17 2.00 12.39
C VAL A 266 5.85 0.70 11.95
N GLU A 267 6.67 0.10 12.81
CA GLU A 267 7.22 -1.24 12.56
C GLU A 267 6.11 -2.30 12.58
N HIS A 268 5.13 -2.17 13.48
CA HIS A 268 3.90 -2.98 13.45
C HIS A 268 3.07 -2.73 12.19
N ALA A 269 2.90 -1.46 11.77
CA ALA A 269 2.21 -1.14 10.52
C ALA A 269 2.91 -1.83 9.32
N ASN A 270 4.23 -1.78 9.26
CA ASN A 270 5.02 -2.49 8.26
C ASN A 270 4.82 -4.01 8.35
N ALA A 271 4.83 -4.59 9.54
CA ALA A 271 4.59 -6.02 9.73
C ALA A 271 3.19 -6.45 9.23
N GLU A 272 2.17 -5.62 9.41
CA GLU A 272 0.82 -5.88 8.92
C GLU A 272 0.74 -5.89 7.39
N HIS A 273 1.43 -4.97 6.72
CA HIS A 273 1.59 -5.04 5.26
C HIS A 273 2.27 -6.34 4.84
N LYS A 274 3.32 -6.75 5.56
CA LYS A 274 4.06 -7.99 5.28
C LYS A 274 3.26 -9.25 5.58
N GLN A 275 2.06 -9.19 6.16
CA GLN A 275 1.17 -10.36 6.21
C GLN A 275 0.68 -10.77 4.81
N TRP A 276 0.70 -9.85 3.84
CA TRP A 276 0.30 -10.11 2.46
C TRP A 276 1.51 -10.52 1.61
N ARG A 277 1.41 -11.68 0.93
CA ARG A 277 2.54 -12.26 0.18
C ARG A 277 3.18 -11.28 -0.83
N PRO A 278 2.43 -10.49 -1.64
CA PRO A 278 3.01 -9.52 -2.56
C PRO A 278 3.96 -8.51 -1.92
N LEU A 279 3.73 -8.18 -0.65
CA LEU A 279 4.52 -7.21 0.08
C LEU A 279 5.71 -7.85 0.79
N GLN A 280 5.77 -9.17 0.93
CA GLN A 280 7.00 -9.87 1.34
C GLN A 280 7.98 -9.97 0.16
N ARG A 281 7.49 -10.46 -0.99
CA ARG A 281 8.26 -10.62 -2.23
C ARG A 281 7.34 -10.59 -3.45
N TRP A 282 7.59 -9.66 -4.37
CA TRP A 282 6.81 -9.54 -5.59
C TRP A 282 7.37 -10.43 -6.71
N ILE A 283 6.55 -11.38 -7.18
CA ILE A 283 6.91 -12.32 -8.26
C ILE A 283 6.34 -11.93 -9.62
N GLY A 284 5.42 -10.96 -9.65
CA GLY A 284 4.75 -10.51 -10.88
C GLY A 284 5.57 -9.54 -11.72
N ARG A 285 4.91 -8.97 -12.74
CA ARG A 285 5.46 -7.86 -13.53
C ARG A 285 5.62 -6.64 -12.64
N ARG A 286 6.77 -5.97 -12.70
CA ARG A 286 7.12 -4.88 -11.78
C ARG A 286 6.26 -3.64 -11.99
N GLU A 287 5.73 -3.48 -13.19
CA GLU A 287 4.85 -2.39 -13.61
C GLU A 287 3.51 -2.43 -12.85
N TYR A 288 3.10 -3.61 -12.37
CA TYR A 288 1.89 -3.76 -11.55
C TYR A 288 2.15 -3.65 -10.05
N TYR A 289 3.42 -3.55 -9.62
CA TYR A 289 3.73 -3.57 -8.19
C TYR A 289 3.13 -2.38 -7.45
N ASP A 290 3.20 -1.17 -8.03
CA ASP A 290 2.81 0.06 -7.32
C ASP A 290 1.30 0.05 -7.06
N GLU A 291 0.52 -0.27 -8.08
CA GLU A 291 -0.93 -0.46 -7.97
C GLU A 291 -1.29 -1.62 -7.01
N THR A 292 -0.53 -2.73 -7.06
CA THR A 292 -0.71 -3.86 -6.12
C THR A 292 -0.43 -3.44 -4.69
N HIS A 293 0.61 -2.63 -4.47
CA HIS A 293 0.98 -2.14 -3.16
C HIS A 293 -0.13 -1.27 -2.58
N LEU A 294 -0.59 -0.27 -3.34
CA LEU A 294 -1.65 0.64 -2.90
C LEU A 294 -2.96 -0.10 -2.64
N ALA A 295 -3.33 -1.06 -3.49
CA ALA A 295 -4.52 -1.89 -3.29
C ALA A 295 -4.46 -2.66 -1.96
N ILE A 296 -3.32 -3.27 -1.64
CA ILE A 296 -3.16 -4.01 -0.38
C ILE A 296 -3.09 -3.06 0.81
N ALA A 297 -2.35 -1.96 0.69
CA ALA A 297 -2.17 -1.00 1.78
C ALA A 297 -3.49 -0.32 2.17
N GLY A 298 -4.36 -0.01 1.20
CA GLY A 298 -5.72 0.46 1.47
C GLY A 298 -6.57 -0.56 2.25
N LEU A 299 -6.47 -1.86 1.91
CA LEU A 299 -7.14 -2.94 2.65
C LEU A 299 -6.58 -3.14 4.07
N VAL A 300 -5.26 -3.00 4.24
CA VAL A 300 -4.61 -3.04 5.55
C VAL A 300 -5.06 -1.86 6.40
N SER A 301 -5.14 -0.67 5.81
CA SER A 301 -5.60 0.55 6.46
C SER A 301 -7.05 0.41 6.96
N ASP A 302 -7.97 -0.13 6.15
CA ASP A 302 -9.35 -0.43 6.58
C ASP A 302 -9.38 -1.30 7.85
N ARG A 303 -8.50 -2.31 7.92
CA ARG A 303 -8.36 -3.17 9.10
C ARG A 303 -7.81 -2.45 10.31
N THR A 304 -6.79 -1.61 10.12
CA THR A 304 -6.16 -0.91 11.24
C THR A 304 -6.99 0.26 11.77
N ALA A 305 -7.81 0.89 10.94
CA ALA A 305 -8.66 2.03 11.33
C ALA A 305 -9.78 1.64 12.33
N GLU A 306 -10.14 0.36 12.40
CA GLU A 306 -11.13 -0.18 13.35
C GLU A 306 -10.52 -0.59 14.71
N ARG A 307 -9.23 -0.32 14.94
CA ARG A 307 -8.56 -0.51 16.24
C ARG A 307 -8.64 0.76 17.08
#